data_AF-A0A9P6XSJ1-F1
#
_entry.id   AF-A0A9P6XSJ1-F1
#
_cell.length_a   1.000
_cell.length_b   1.000
_cell.length_c   1.000
_cell.angle_alpha   90.00
_cell.angle_beta   90.00
_cell.angle_gamma   90.00
#
_symmetry.space_group_name_H-M   'P 1'
#
loop_
_entity.id
_entity.type
_entity.pdbx_description
1 polymer ?
#
loop_
_entity_poly.entity_id
_entity_poly.type
_entity_poly.pdbx_seq_one_letter_code
_entity_poly.pdbx_strand_id
1 'polypeptide(L)'
;MRPTAAPLSKQHAAAVERACRALEAEQPPDLSTLAEQAGMSRFHFHRVFKAATGITPKAYANALRARRARQQLKQSASPRRPFWA
;
A
#
# COMPACT_ATOMS: atom_id res chain seq x y z
N MET A 1 -35.31 10.85 6.60
CA MET A 1 -33.97 10.40 7.05
C MET A 1 -32.99 10.52 5.88
N ARG A 2 -32.01 11.43 5.94
CA ARG A 2 -30.85 11.44 5.03
C ARG A 2 -29.67 10.85 5.80
N PRO A 3 -28.91 9.88 5.28
CA PRO A 3 -27.77 9.36 6.00
C PRO A 3 -26.73 10.48 6.10
N THR A 4 -26.25 10.69 7.32
CA THR A 4 -25.17 11.61 7.67
C THR A 4 -23.95 11.30 6.80
N ALA A 5 -23.76 12.09 5.74
CA ALA A 5 -22.51 12.12 5.02
C ALA A 5 -21.48 12.72 5.98
N ALA A 6 -20.80 11.86 6.76
CA ALA A 6 -19.52 12.24 7.32
C ALA A 6 -18.72 12.89 6.19
N PRO A 7 -18.05 14.03 6.42
CA PRO A 7 -17.48 14.82 5.33
C PRO A 7 -16.60 13.89 4.51
N LEU A 8 -16.91 13.77 3.21
CA LEU A 8 -16.35 12.76 2.30
C LEU A 8 -14.81 12.68 2.41
N SER A 9 -14.15 13.78 2.76
CA SER A 9 -12.72 13.86 3.09
C SER A 9 -12.26 12.93 4.23
N LYS A 10 -12.99 12.82 5.35
CA LYS A 10 -12.65 11.91 6.47
C LYS A 10 -12.80 10.44 6.06
N GLN A 11 -13.86 10.12 5.33
CA GLN A 11 -14.08 8.75 4.83
C GLN A 11 -12.99 8.35 3.81
N HIS A 12 -12.60 9.28 2.95
CA HIS A 12 -11.51 9.09 2.00
C HIS A 12 -10.16 8.89 2.70
N ALA A 13 -9.85 9.67 3.74
CA ALA A 13 -8.63 9.49 4.54
C ALA A 13 -8.58 8.09 5.16
N ALA A 14 -9.65 7.66 5.83
CA ALA A 14 -9.74 6.32 6.41
C ALA A 14 -9.66 5.19 5.35
N ALA A 15 -10.16 5.42 4.14
CA ALA A 15 -10.02 4.47 3.03
C ALA A 15 -8.56 4.38 2.53
N VAL A 16 -7.87 5.51 2.41
CA VAL A 16 -6.45 5.54 2.02
C VAL A 16 -5.57 4.89 3.08
N GLU A 17 -5.81 5.16 4.36
CA GLU A 17 -5.07 4.53 5.46
C GLU A 17 -5.22 3.00 5.45
N ARG A 18 -6.46 2.50 5.26
CA ARG A 18 -6.70 1.06 5.10
C ARG A 18 -5.97 0.50 3.89
N ALA A 19 -5.96 1.22 2.77
CA ALA A 19 -5.25 0.79 1.56
C ALA A 19 -3.73 0.76 1.75
N CYS A 20 -3.14 1.77 2.42
CA CYS A 20 -1.72 1.77 2.77
C CYS A 20 -1.35 0.56 3.63
N ARG A 21 -2.15 0.26 4.67
CA ARG A 21 -1.95 -0.91 5.53
C ARG A 21 -2.03 -2.22 4.74
N ALA A 22 -3.00 -2.35 3.85
CA ALA A 22 -3.15 -3.54 3.00
C ALA A 22 -1.97 -3.72 2.04
N LEU A 23 -1.41 -2.62 1.49
CA LEU A 23 -0.22 -2.68 0.64
C LEU A 23 1.04 -3.10 1.41
N GLU A 24 1.11 -2.81 2.71
CA GLU A 24 2.21 -3.18 3.60
C GLU A 24 2.20 -4.65 4.02
N ALA A 25 1.07 -5.36 3.87
CA ALA A 25 0.98 -6.79 4.09
C ALA A 25 1.95 -7.58 3.20
N GLU A 26 2.32 -8.78 3.64
CA GLU A 26 3.26 -9.65 2.95
C GLU A 26 2.76 -10.05 1.55
N GLN A 27 1.46 -10.30 1.43
CA GLN A 27 0.75 -10.51 0.18
C GLN A 27 -0.24 -9.37 -0.07
N PRO A 28 0.22 -8.26 -0.70
CA PRO A 28 -0.64 -7.10 -0.92
C PRO A 28 -1.69 -7.41 -2.00
N PRO A 29 -2.96 -7.00 -1.80
CA PRO A 29 -4.00 -7.11 -2.82
C PRO A 29 -3.69 -6.19 -4.00
N ASP A 30 -4.37 -6.42 -5.13
CA ASP A 30 -4.23 -5.56 -6.30
C ASP A 30 -4.94 -4.20 -6.10
N LEU A 31 -4.61 -3.24 -6.98
CA LEU A 31 -5.17 -1.89 -6.90
C LEU A 31 -6.68 -1.83 -7.18
N SER A 32 -7.23 -2.80 -7.91
CA SER A 32 -8.66 -2.90 -8.20
C SER A 32 -9.41 -3.33 -6.95
N THR A 33 -8.93 -4.37 -6.27
CA THR A 33 -9.46 -4.85 -4.99
C THR A 33 -9.43 -3.74 -3.93
N LEU A 34 -8.34 -2.96 -3.86
CA LEU A 34 -8.26 -1.83 -2.92
C LEU A 34 -9.30 -0.74 -3.24
N ALA A 35 -9.55 -0.47 -4.52
CA ALA A 35 -10.57 0.49 -4.94
C ALA A 35 -11.98 -0.02 -4.58
N GLU A 36 -12.26 -1.31 -4.82
CA GLU A 36 -13.52 -1.96 -4.45
C GLU A 36 -13.75 -1.93 -2.93
N GLN A 37 -12.73 -2.27 -2.13
CA GLN A 37 -12.79 -2.19 -0.66
C GLN A 37 -12.97 -0.77 -0.12
N ALA A 38 -12.56 0.24 -0.90
CA ALA A 38 -12.79 1.65 -0.62
C ALA A 38 -14.17 2.14 -1.09
N GLY A 39 -14.95 1.31 -1.82
CA GLY A 39 -16.22 1.70 -2.43
C GLY A 39 -16.04 2.73 -3.55
N MET A 40 -14.89 2.71 -4.24
CA MET A 40 -14.52 3.69 -5.25
C MET A 40 -14.22 3.03 -6.59
N SER A 41 -14.49 3.74 -7.68
CA SER A 41 -13.91 3.36 -8.97
C SER A 41 -12.38 3.50 -8.91
N ARG A 42 -11.66 2.71 -9.72
CA ARG A 42 -10.20 2.76 -9.80
C ARG A 42 -9.65 4.18 -10.05
N PHE A 43 -10.32 4.95 -10.91
CA PHE A 43 -9.92 6.32 -11.21
C PHE A 43 -10.12 7.27 -10.02
N HIS A 44 -11.26 7.15 -9.31
CA HIS A 44 -11.53 7.96 -8.12
C HIS A 44 -10.53 7.61 -7.00
N PHE A 45 -10.33 6.32 -6.73
CA PHE A 45 -9.34 5.84 -5.78
C PHE A 45 -7.94 6.37 -6.09
N HIS A 46 -7.51 6.34 -7.36
CA HIS A 46 -6.21 6.87 -7.77
C HIS A 46 -6.05 8.35 -7.41
N ARG A 47 -7.06 9.19 -7.68
CA ARG A 47 -7.03 10.62 -7.36
C ARG A 47 -7.00 10.85 -5.85
N VAL A 48 -7.85 10.16 -5.10
CA VAL A 48 -7.94 10.28 -3.64
C VAL A 48 -6.64 9.83 -2.97
N PHE A 49 -6.10 8.68 -3.37
CA PHE A 49 -4.86 8.15 -2.83
C PHE A 49 -3.67 9.09 -3.11
N LYS A 50 -3.56 9.63 -4.34
CA LYS A 50 -2.50 10.58 -4.68
C LYS A 50 -2.64 11.89 -3.90
N ALA A 51 -3.87 12.38 -3.73
CA ALA A 51 -4.12 13.59 -2.95
C ALA A 51 -3.74 13.42 -1.46
N ALA A 52 -3.96 12.22 -0.90
CA ALA A 52 -3.68 11.92 0.50
C ALA A 52 -2.21 11.54 0.77
N THR A 53 -1.56 10.78 -0.13
CA THR A 53 -0.20 10.24 0.09
C THR A 53 0.89 10.98 -0.68
N GLY A 54 0.52 11.87 -1.59
CA GLY A 54 1.43 12.59 -2.49
C GLY A 54 1.92 11.78 -3.69
N ILE A 55 1.74 10.45 -3.69
CA ILE A 55 2.20 9.55 -4.77
C ILE A 55 1.09 8.62 -5.26
N THR A 56 1.28 8.00 -6.41
CA THR A 56 0.28 7.09 -6.96
C THR A 56 0.28 5.75 -6.22
N PRO A 57 -0.87 5.04 -6.14
CA PRO A 57 -0.92 3.70 -5.53
C PRO A 57 0.11 2.72 -6.11
N LYS A 58 0.35 2.79 -7.42
CA LYS A 58 1.33 1.95 -8.12
C LYS A 58 2.77 2.26 -7.69
N ALA A 59 3.11 3.55 -7.56
CA ALA A 59 4.43 3.97 -7.08
C ALA A 59 4.65 3.53 -5.62
N TYR A 60 3.64 3.68 -4.76
CA TYR A 60 3.68 3.21 -3.37
C TYR A 60 3.94 1.71 -3.29
N ALA A 61 3.16 0.90 -4.03
CA ALA A 61 3.34 -0.55 -4.08
C ALA A 61 4.73 -0.97 -4.58
N ASN A 62 5.27 -0.28 -5.59
CA ASN A 62 6.62 -0.55 -6.10
C ASN A 62 7.71 -0.23 -5.08
N ALA A 63 7.59 0.89 -4.35
CA ALA A 63 8.52 1.25 -3.28
C ALA A 63 8.55 0.19 -2.17
N LEU A 64 7.38 -0.33 -1.78
CA LEU A 64 7.28 -1.42 -0.81
C LEU A 64 7.93 -2.71 -1.30
N ARG A 65 7.67 -3.11 -2.55
CA ARG A 65 8.31 -4.28 -3.17
C ARG A 65 9.84 -4.15 -3.17
N ALA A 66 10.36 -2.99 -3.56
CA ALA A 66 11.80 -2.72 -3.53
C ALA A 66 12.37 -2.72 -2.10
N ARG A 67 11.61 -2.29 -1.10
CA ARG A 67 12.02 -2.39 0.32
C ARG A 67 12.12 -3.85 0.76
N ARG A 68 11.12 -4.68 0.46
CA ARG A 68 11.10 -6.10 0.80
C ARG A 68 12.23 -6.88 0.13
N ALA A 69 12.46 -6.66 -1.17
CA ALA A 69 13.56 -7.31 -1.89
C ALA A 69 14.93 -7.00 -1.25
N ARG A 70 15.16 -5.74 -0.85
CA ARG A 70 16.38 -5.33 -0.13
C ARG A 70 16.49 -5.96 1.25
N GLN A 71 15.39 -6.15 1.97
CA GLN A 71 15.39 -6.82 3.28
C GLN A 71 15.72 -8.31 3.15
N GLN A 72 15.17 -8.99 2.15
CA GLN A 72 15.47 -10.41 1.88
C GLN A 72 16.95 -10.62 1.54
N LEU A 73 17.54 -9.75 0.71
CA LEU A 73 18.98 -9.81 0.40
C LEU A 73 19.86 -9.62 1.64
N LYS A 74 19.46 -8.76 2.58
CA LYS A 74 20.20 -8.58 3.85
C LYS A 74 20.11 -9.80 4.77
N GLN A 75 18.99 -10.53 4.73
CA GLN A 75 18.79 -11.74 5.54
C GLN A 75 19.50 -12.97 4.94
N SER A 76 19.58 -13.07 3.61
CA SER A 76 20.28 -14.17 2.93
C SER A 76 21.80 -13.99 2.85
N ALA A 77 22.30 -12.79 3.13
CA ALA A 77 23.71 -12.52 3.37
C ALA A 77 24.15 -13.03 4.77
N SER A 78 23.86 -14.30 5.07
CA SER A 78 24.66 -15.02 6.04
C SER A 78 26.08 -15.06 5.49
N PRO A 79 27.10 -14.51 6.18
CA PRO A 79 28.47 -14.61 5.73
C PRO A 79 28.75 -16.10 5.66
N ARG A 80 28.80 -16.62 4.44
CA ARG A 80 29.28 -17.97 4.17
C ARG A 80 30.70 -17.98 4.73
N ARG A 81 30.84 -18.48 5.96
CA ARG A 81 32.12 -18.52 6.67
C ARG A 81 33.07 -19.26 5.74
N PRO A 82 34.26 -18.72 5.46
CA PRO A 82 35.27 -19.49 4.76
C PRO A 82 35.53 -20.76 5.59
N PHE A 83 35.54 -21.90 4.90
CA PHE A 83 35.59 -23.23 5.48
C PHE A 83 36.96 -23.61 6.08
N TRP A 84 37.96 -22.73 6.03
CA TRP A 84 39.28 -23.00 6.61
C TRP A 84 39.45 -22.21 7.91
N ALA A 85 39.29 -22.89 9.04
CA ALA A 85 39.74 -22.48 10.36
C ALA A 85 40.03 -23.74 11.17
#